data_AF-A0A0S9QW51-F1
#
_entry.id   AF-A0A0S9QW51-F1
#
_cell.length_a   1.000
_cell.length_b   1.000
_cell.length_c   1.000
_cell.angle_alpha   90.00
_cell.angle_beta   90.00
_cell.angle_gamma   90.00
#
_symmetry.space_group_name_H-M   'P 1'
#
loop_
_entity.id
_entity.type
_entity.pdbx_description
1 polymer ?
#
loop_
_entity_poly.entity_id
_entity_poly.type
_entity_poly.pdbx_seq_one_letter_code
_entity_poly.pdbx_strand_id
1 'polypeptide(L)'
;MPKYLIAFNDEWVPPQTADQLRSKSEASQALLEEMKSAGVFLFAEGGIDASTAVCSVVSDNGSPVFTDGPFAETKEHLGGFTVVDVPDDEAARYWAGRLAVALDWPQEVHRFPSDMTEIVERHASES
;
A
#
# COMPACT_ATOMS: atom_id res chain seq x y z
N MET A 1 -11.74 -10.83 9.59
CA MET A 1 -10.27 -10.89 9.64
C MET A 1 -9.77 -9.46 9.56
N PRO A 2 -8.65 -9.10 10.21
CA PRO A 2 -8.05 -7.79 10.03
C PRO A 2 -7.55 -7.61 8.59
N LYS A 3 -7.72 -6.39 8.06
CA LYS A 3 -7.19 -6.02 6.76
C LYS A 3 -5.84 -5.35 6.94
N TYR A 4 -4.94 -5.56 5.98
CA TYR A 4 -3.62 -4.95 5.99
C TYR A 4 -3.31 -4.32 4.63
N LEU A 5 -2.60 -3.21 4.67
CA LEU A 5 -1.89 -2.59 3.57
C LEU A 5 -0.44 -3.07 3.60
N ILE A 6 0.05 -3.57 2.46
CA ILE A 6 1.46 -3.88 2.23
C ILE A 6 1.94 -2.92 1.15
N ALA A 7 2.85 -2.01 1.47
CA ALA A 7 3.21 -0.90 0.61
C ALA A 7 4.72 -0.77 0.42
N PHE A 8 5.13 -0.12 -0.68
CA PHE A 8 6.49 0.35 -0.89
C PHE A 8 6.47 1.80 -1.36
N ASN A 9 7.54 2.54 -1.09
CA ASN A 9 7.75 3.88 -1.63
C ASN A 9 8.66 3.87 -2.85
N ASP A 10 8.46 4.80 -3.78
CA ASP A 10 9.25 4.90 -5.01
C ASP A 10 10.74 5.11 -4.73
N GLU A 11 11.08 5.93 -3.72
CA GLU A 11 12.46 6.25 -3.37
C GLU A 11 13.24 5.09 -2.75
N TRP A 12 12.56 4.00 -2.37
CA TRP A 12 13.20 2.77 -1.90
C TRP A 12 13.63 1.85 -3.05
N VAL A 13 13.05 2.07 -4.24
CA VAL A 13 13.24 1.22 -5.40
C VAL A 13 14.39 1.77 -6.25
N PRO A 14 15.50 1.03 -6.39
CA PRO A 14 16.57 1.46 -7.27
C PRO A 14 16.11 1.44 -8.73
N PRO A 15 16.73 2.22 -9.63
CA PRO A 15 16.40 2.23 -11.05
C PRO A 15 16.37 0.82 -11.65
N GLN A 16 15.32 0.53 -12.41
CA GLN A 16 15.10 -0.77 -13.03
C GLN A 16 15.19 -0.68 -14.56
N THR A 17 15.71 -1.72 -15.19
CA THR A 17 15.60 -1.94 -16.63
C THR A 17 14.22 -2.50 -16.99
N ALA A 18 13.81 -2.37 -18.25
CA ALA A 18 12.53 -2.90 -18.72
C ALA A 18 12.39 -4.42 -18.52
N ASP A 19 13.47 -5.18 -18.70
CA ASP A 19 13.46 -6.64 -18.49
C ASP A 19 13.33 -6.99 -17.01
N GLN A 20 13.98 -6.24 -16.11
CA GLN A 20 13.79 -6.41 -14.66
C GLN A 20 12.34 -6.12 -14.25
N LEU A 21 11.74 -5.03 -14.75
CA LEU A 21 10.35 -4.70 -14.46
C LEU A 21 9.39 -5.80 -14.94
N ARG A 22 9.61 -6.34 -16.15
CA ARG A 22 8.80 -7.43 -16.69
C ARG A 22 8.91 -8.69 -15.84
N SER A 23 10.12 -9.10 -15.49
CA SER A 23 10.34 -10.29 -14.66
C SER A 23 9.72 -10.14 -13.26
N LYS A 24 9.84 -8.96 -12.64
CA LYS A 24 9.20 -8.66 -11.35
C LYS A 24 7.67 -8.64 -11.47
N SER A 25 7.13 -8.11 -12.57
CA SER A 25 5.69 -8.11 -12.85
C SER A 25 5.14 -9.52 -12.98
N GLU A 26 5.82 -10.41 -13.70
CA GLU A 26 5.43 -11.82 -13.81
C GLU A 26 5.47 -12.54 -12.45
N ALA A 27 6.53 -12.30 -11.66
CA ALA A 27 6.68 -12.90 -10.34
C ALA A 27 5.61 -12.41 -9.35
N SER A 28 5.32 -11.11 -9.33
CA SER A 28 4.29 -10.56 -8.45
C SER A 28 2.89 -10.99 -8.88
N GLN A 29 2.60 -11.06 -10.18
CA GLN A 29 1.32 -11.58 -10.68
C GLN A 29 1.06 -13.02 -10.24
N ALA A 30 2.06 -13.90 -10.35
CA ALA A 30 1.93 -15.28 -9.86
C ALA A 30 1.60 -15.31 -8.36
N LEU A 31 2.26 -14.46 -7.56
CA LEU A 31 2.00 -14.34 -6.13
C LEU A 31 0.59 -13.79 -5.83
N LEU A 32 0.10 -12.83 -6.61
CA LEU A 32 -1.26 -12.31 -6.46
C LEU A 32 -2.31 -13.39 -6.78
N GLU A 33 -2.07 -14.26 -7.76
CA GLU A 33 -2.95 -15.41 -8.04
C GLU A 33 -2.97 -16.44 -6.90
N GLU A 34 -1.82 -16.64 -6.23
CA GLU A 34 -1.77 -17.45 -5.02
C GLU A 34 -2.57 -16.80 -3.87
N MET A 35 -2.46 -15.48 -3.67
CA MET A 35 -3.26 -14.76 -2.67
C MET A 35 -4.76 -14.85 -2.96
N LYS A 36 -5.17 -14.74 -4.22
CA LYS A 36 -6.57 -14.94 -4.66
C LYS A 36 -7.04 -16.36 -4.37
N SER A 37 -6.22 -17.36 -4.70
CA SER A 37 -6.53 -18.77 -4.45
C SER A 37 -6.64 -19.09 -2.96
N ALA A 38 -5.84 -18.42 -2.13
CA ALA A 38 -5.90 -18.51 -0.67
C ALA A 38 -7.08 -17.72 -0.06
N GLY A 39 -7.82 -16.93 -0.86
CA GLY A 39 -8.94 -16.12 -0.41
C GLY A 39 -8.55 -14.89 0.42
N VAL A 40 -7.30 -14.45 0.35
CA VAL A 40 -6.79 -13.32 1.16
C VAL A 40 -6.63 -12.04 0.35
N PHE A 41 -6.64 -12.10 -0.98
CA PHE A 41 -6.45 -10.93 -1.85
C PHE A 41 -7.66 -10.01 -1.84
N LEU A 42 -7.45 -8.72 -1.57
CA LEU A 42 -8.48 -7.68 -1.73
C LEU A 42 -8.21 -6.78 -2.93
N PHE A 43 -6.99 -6.27 -3.08
CA PHE A 43 -6.66 -5.32 -4.16
C PHE A 43 -5.14 -5.15 -4.36
N ALA A 44 -4.70 -5.00 -5.62
CA ALA A 44 -3.38 -4.48 -6.01
C ALA A 44 -3.39 -4.16 -7.51
N GLU A 45 -2.71 -3.09 -7.93
CA GLU A 45 -2.55 -2.69 -9.34
C GLU A 45 -1.08 -2.35 -9.67
N GLY A 46 -0.14 -3.03 -9.01
CA GLY A 46 1.29 -2.75 -9.18
C GLY A 46 1.69 -1.40 -8.59
N GLY A 47 2.34 -0.57 -9.41
CA GLY A 47 2.79 0.77 -9.02
C GLY A 47 1.73 1.84 -9.26
N ILE A 48 1.79 2.92 -8.48
CA ILE A 48 0.97 4.11 -8.66
C ILE A 48 1.58 4.95 -9.78
N ASP A 49 0.76 5.40 -10.72
CA ASP A 49 1.19 6.30 -11.79
C ASP A 49 1.35 7.73 -11.27
N ALA A 50 2.54 8.04 -10.77
CA ALA A 50 2.93 9.38 -10.30
C ALA A 50 2.96 10.44 -11.41
N SER A 51 2.81 10.08 -12.69
CA SER A 51 2.74 11.05 -13.80
C SER A 51 1.33 11.60 -14.04
N THR A 52 0.31 11.03 -13.39
CA THR A 52 -1.09 11.42 -13.55
C THR A 52 -1.61 12.19 -12.34
N ALA A 53 -2.93 12.22 -12.09
CA ALA A 53 -3.61 13.19 -11.22
C ALA A 53 -3.15 13.17 -9.75
N VAL A 54 -2.02 13.81 -9.46
CA VAL A 54 -1.59 14.15 -8.10
C VAL A 54 -2.14 15.54 -7.78
N CYS A 55 -3.15 15.58 -6.92
CA CYS A 55 -3.73 16.82 -6.40
C CYS A 55 -4.05 16.66 -4.91
N SER A 56 -4.04 17.77 -4.19
CA SER A 56 -4.52 17.85 -2.82
C SER A 56 -5.91 18.45 -2.79
N VAL A 57 -6.74 17.94 -1.88
CA VAL A 57 -8.12 18.38 -1.70
C VAL A 57 -8.33 18.68 -0.23
N VAL A 58 -8.71 19.92 0.08
CA VAL A 58 -9.04 20.35 1.43
C VAL A 58 -10.47 20.88 1.48
N SER A 59 -11.07 20.86 2.68
CA SER A 59 -12.35 21.51 2.92
C SER A 59 -12.12 22.98 3.26
N ASP A 60 -12.76 23.88 2.52
CA ASP A 60 -12.92 25.28 2.87
C ASP A 60 -14.41 25.58 3.01
N ASN A 61 -14.85 25.88 4.23
CA ASN A 61 -16.25 26.16 4.56
C ASN A 61 -17.25 25.10 4.02
N GLY A 62 -16.87 23.82 4.07
CA GLY A 62 -17.70 22.71 3.61
C GLY A 62 -17.68 22.47 2.10
N SER A 63 -16.84 23.21 1.36
CA SER A 63 -16.64 23.03 -0.08
C SER A 63 -15.23 22.49 -0.36
N PRO A 64 -15.04 21.61 -1.37
CA PRO A 64 -13.73 21.10 -1.72
C PRO A 64 -12.93 22.16 -2.50
N VAL A 65 -11.68 22.38 -2.07
CA VAL A 65 -10.69 23.19 -2.78
C VAL A 65 -9.55 22.29 -3.22
N PHE A 66 -9.27 22.31 -4.52
CA PHE A 66 -8.24 21.49 -5.17
C PHE A 66 -6.99 22.31 -5.41
N THR A 67 -5.82 21.71 -5.17
CA THR A 67 -4.52 22.27 -5.54
C THR A 67 -3.71 21.21 -6.29
N ASP A 68 -3.05 21.61 -7.37
CA ASP A 68 -2.16 20.73 -8.12
C ASP A 68 -0.98 20.29 -7.24
N GLY A 69 -0.60 19.01 -7.32
CA GLY A 69 0.48 18.43 -6.52
C GLY A 69 0.02 17.84 -5.17
N PRO A 70 0.95 17.21 -4.43
CA PRO A 70 0.65 16.57 -3.16
C PRO A 70 0.28 17.60 -2.08
N PHE A 71 -0.39 17.16 -1.02
CA PHE A 71 -0.78 18.05 0.08
C PHE A 71 0.45 18.60 0.84
N ALA A 72 1.48 17.78 0.96
CA ALA A 72 2.76 18.14 1.55
C ALA A 72 3.90 17.61 0.69
N GLU A 73 4.97 18.40 0.57
CA GLU A 73 6.22 17.94 0.00
C GLU A 73 6.89 16.96 0.97
N THR A 74 7.15 15.75 0.48
CA THR A 74 7.78 14.69 1.28
C THR A 74 8.99 14.13 0.56
N LYS A 75 9.88 13.48 1.31
CA LYS A 75 11.03 12.79 0.72
C LYS A 75 10.70 11.41 0.16
N GLU A 76 9.54 10.86 0.51
CA GLU A 76 9.17 9.49 0.22
C GLU A 76 7.70 9.47 -0.23
N HIS A 77 7.46 8.94 -1.42
CA HIS A 77 6.15 8.88 -2.05
C HIS A 77 5.70 7.43 -2.20
N LEU A 78 4.41 7.19 -1.96
CA LEU A 78 3.81 5.87 -2.11
C LEU A 78 3.96 5.41 -3.57
N GLY A 79 4.76 4.36 -3.77
CA GLY A 79 5.05 3.80 -5.08
C GLY A 79 4.06 2.72 -5.49
N GLY A 80 3.45 2.02 -4.54
CA GLY A 80 2.46 0.98 -4.82
C GLY A 80 2.05 0.21 -3.57
N PHE A 81 0.97 -0.56 -3.67
CA PHE A 81 0.48 -1.34 -2.54
C PHE A 81 -0.35 -2.57 -2.93
N THR A 82 -0.44 -3.51 -1.98
CA THR A 82 -1.34 -4.66 -1.97
C THR A 82 -2.17 -4.65 -0.68
N VAL A 83 -3.47 -4.91 -0.79
CA VAL A 83 -4.39 -5.04 0.35
C VAL A 83 -4.78 -6.50 0.52
N VAL A 84 -4.68 -7.00 1.75
CA VAL A 84 -5.02 -8.38 2.11
C VAL A 84 -5.98 -8.44 3.31
N ASP A 85 -6.81 -9.50 3.37
CA ASP A 85 -7.65 -9.86 4.51
C ASP A 85 -7.15 -11.19 5.11
N VAL A 86 -6.52 -11.13 6.28
CA VAL A 86 -5.76 -12.25 6.88
C VAL A 86 -6.04 -12.36 8.38
N PRO A 87 -5.85 -13.54 9.01
CA PRO A 87 -6.27 -13.73 10.40
C PRO A 87 -5.51 -12.87 11.42
N ASP A 88 -4.24 -12.56 11.18
CA ASP A 88 -3.36 -11.91 12.14
C ASP A 88 -2.14 -11.23 11.48
N ASP A 89 -1.30 -10.59 12.32
CA ASP A 89 -0.10 -9.88 11.89
C ASP A 89 0.97 -10.82 11.32
N GLU A 90 1.00 -12.10 11.72
CA GLU A 90 1.97 -13.07 11.21
C GLU A 90 1.64 -13.46 9.77
N ALA A 91 0.36 -13.72 9.49
CA ALA A 91 -0.13 -13.96 8.14
C ALA A 91 0.08 -12.74 7.22
N ALA A 92 -0.07 -11.51 7.74
CA ALA A 92 0.25 -10.31 6.97
C ALA A 92 1.75 -10.22 6.63
N ARG A 93 2.63 -10.46 7.63
CA ARG A 93 4.09 -10.48 7.42
C ARG A 93 4.53 -11.58 6.46
N TYR A 94 3.86 -12.73 6.47
CA TYR A 94 4.13 -13.82 5.52
C TYR A 94 3.96 -13.34 4.07
N TRP A 95 2.82 -12.74 3.73
CA TRP A 95 2.57 -12.24 2.37
C TRP A 95 3.48 -11.06 2.00
N ALA A 96 3.74 -10.15 2.95
CA ALA A 96 4.66 -9.03 2.73
C ALA A 96 6.09 -9.51 2.45
N GLY A 97 6.58 -10.50 3.19
CA GLY A 97 7.89 -11.10 2.95
C GLY A 97 8.00 -11.74 1.57
N ARG A 98 6.93 -12.40 1.11
CA ARG A 98 6.89 -12.97 -0.25
C ARG A 98 6.89 -11.89 -1.34
N LEU A 99 6.17 -10.79 -1.15
CA LEU A 99 6.21 -9.64 -2.04
C LEU A 99 7.62 -9.03 -2.07
N ALA A 100 8.25 -8.85 -0.91
CA ALA A 100 9.61 -8.33 -0.80
C ALA A 100 10.61 -9.19 -1.59
N VAL A 101 10.51 -10.52 -1.51
CA VAL A 101 11.36 -11.45 -2.26
C VAL A 101 11.06 -11.42 -3.77
N ALA A 102 9.78 -11.42 -4.16
CA ALA A 102 9.39 -11.42 -5.57
C ALA A 102 9.79 -10.12 -6.29
N LEU A 103 9.68 -8.99 -5.59
CA LEU A 103 9.96 -7.66 -6.13
C LEU A 103 11.39 -7.18 -5.84
N ASP A 104 12.11 -7.79 -4.90
CA ASP A 104 13.39 -7.28 -4.37
C ASP A 104 13.29 -5.82 -3.89
N TRP A 105 12.13 -5.43 -3.36
CA TRP A 105 11.83 -4.09 -2.88
C TRP A 105 11.39 -4.12 -1.41
N PRO A 106 11.83 -3.17 -0.58
CA PRO A 106 11.35 -3.07 0.80
C PRO A 106 9.83 -2.97 0.86
N GLN A 107 9.22 -3.58 1.87
CA GLN A 107 7.77 -3.57 2.10
C GLN A 107 7.48 -3.11 3.52
N GLU A 108 6.51 -2.23 3.68
CA GLU A 108 5.94 -1.82 4.97
C GLU A 108 4.53 -2.40 5.13
N VAL A 109 4.18 -2.81 6.36
CA VAL A 109 2.91 -3.47 6.66
C VAL A 109 2.12 -2.63 7.66
N HIS A 110 0.93 -2.21 7.27
CA HIS A 110 0.03 -1.43 8.11
C HIS A 110 -1.30 -2.15 8.28
N ARG A 111 -1.78 -2.23 9.52
CA ARG A 111 -3.10 -2.77 9.82
C ARG A 111 -4.16 -1.67 9.68
N PHE A 112 -5.26 -1.98 9.01
CA PHE A 112 -6.45 -1.13 9.06
C PHE A 112 -7.19 -1.34 10.39
N PRO A 113 -7.70 -0.26 11.02
CA PRO A 113 -8.62 -0.40 12.15
C PRO A 113 -9.91 -1.12 11.69
N SER A 114 -10.53 -1.87 12.60
CA SER A 114 -11.76 -2.60 12.31
C SER A 114 -12.97 -1.67 12.18
N ASP A 115 -13.00 -0.59 12.97
CA ASP A 115 -14.04 0.43 12.94
C ASP A 115 -13.59 1.74 13.62
N MET A 116 -14.48 2.75 13.60
CA MET A 116 -14.25 4.05 14.24
C MET A 116 -14.17 3.98 15.77
N THR A 117 -14.82 2.99 16.39
CA THR A 117 -14.78 2.83 17.85
C THR A 117 -13.36 2.50 18.30
N GLU A 118 -12.69 1.59 17.59
CA GLU A 118 -11.29 1.24 17.85
C GLU A 118 -10.37 2.48 17.74
N ILE A 119 -10.61 3.36 16.77
CA ILE A 119 -9.83 4.60 16.61
C ILE A 119 -10.04 5.54 17.80
N VAL A 120 -11.29 5.73 18.23
CA VAL A 120 -11.64 6.62 19.35
C VAL A 120 -11.03 6.11 20.66
N GLU A 121 -11.13 4.81 20.91
CA GLU A 121 -10.56 4.19 22.13
C GLU A 121 -9.04 4.37 22.21
N ARG A 122 -8.31 4.20 21.09
CA ARG A 122 -6.87 4.45 21.05
C ARG A 122 -6.52 5.89 21.39
N HIS A 123 -7.19 6.88 20.79
CA HIS A 123 -6.92 8.29 21.07
C HIS A 123 -7.24 8.66 22.53
N ALA A 124 -8.33 8.11 23.08
CA ALA A 124 -8.70 8.34 24.48
C ALA A 124 -7.71 7.71 25.48
N SER A 125 -6.99 6.66 25.08
CA SER A 125 -5.96 6.02 25.91
C SER A 125 -4.60 6.74 25.91
N GLU A 126 -4.35 7.61 24.92
CA GLU A 126 -3.11 8.37 24.74
C GLU A 126 -3.19 9.81 25.28
N SER A 127 -4.38 10.26 25.73
CA SER A 127 -4.65 11.59 26.30
C SER A 127 -4.74 11.56 27.82
#